data_AF-E1ZHD1-F1
#
_entry.id   AF-E1ZHD1-F1
#
_cell.length_a   1.000
_cell.length_b   1.000
_cell.length_c   1.000
_cell.angle_alpha   90.00
_cell.angle_beta   90.00
_cell.angle_gamma   90.00
#
_symmetry.space_group_name_H-M   'P 1'
#
loop_
_entity.id
_entity.type
_entity.pdbx_description
1 polymer ?
#
loop_
_entity_poly.entity_id
_entity_poly.type
_entity_poly.pdbx_seq_one_letter_code
_entity_poly.pdbx_strand_id
1 'polypeptide(L)'
;MCRCADSTKRCPFGRIGEGCEINFLSPCQLGPDLPAYCGEMNPHSCECFRRCSQFFCGNTSAGGQICDGYNVAQSRRCFHREGVDPDQQYSAFPEEDEKGINAVIAGALDGNYRAAPLSKCPDRCNNRGMCGHYNENPPRYYCSCYASYSGNSCELSTNRCYLQCNGRGTCTDSFCKCEPPYFSIGCSRSKVYPANYSRPSPVKFKIYMRVQLRACCSSRSYELNTRDAYDKVPWAGWQKFDENYIAYQQFLEQFLLSPVRTEDPSEANLFYIPMLLYGYSGTPGGPSRAPQVDSLCNMMPGQAHIDLVLDQIAHKWPYWNRTRGRDHFYWAPADRGACYHKGLAEQAIKVSHFGLHATNNSIDLGDLYSHNQMSPDHGCYHPLRDVVAPPFEKLAASWLNTTLRLGLDGNIKGKNATFYFSGNVQGINLMYSGGTRQKLQALIKQWDDPEFGFVEGRLQEGAYEQRIRESRFCLAPYGHGYGMRLGQCIFAGSIPVIVQEHVFQPLEDVLPYEAFSIRLTNDDLPQLREILRGITEAQYRELMTGLLRYSLALSWDTSLGGTAFDYTISALRRRYMNLKSLHY
;
A
#
# COMPACT_ATOMS: atom_id res chain seq x y z
N MET A 1 -14.61 -18.35 19.73
CA MET A 1 -16.03 -17.94 19.86
C MET A 1 -16.09 -16.43 19.67
N CYS A 2 -16.49 -16.00 18.48
CA CYS A 2 -17.21 -14.75 18.22
C CYS A 2 -18.23 -15.12 17.13
N ARG A 3 -19.27 -15.87 17.53
CA ARG A 3 -20.44 -16.08 16.68
C ARG A 3 -21.43 -14.99 17.08
N CYS A 4 -21.57 -13.95 16.27
CA CYS A 4 -22.74 -13.09 16.34
C CYS A 4 -23.75 -13.60 15.32
N ALA A 5 -24.87 -14.11 15.83
CA ALA A 5 -26.04 -14.52 15.05
C ALA A 5 -26.90 -13.32 14.60
N ASP A 6 -26.37 -12.09 14.66
CA ASP A 6 -27.07 -10.90 14.20
C ASP A 6 -26.05 -9.88 13.68
N SER A 7 -26.22 -9.48 12.42
CA SER A 7 -25.19 -8.84 11.59
C SER A 7 -25.08 -7.31 11.75
N THR A 8 -25.70 -6.70 12.77
CA THR A 8 -25.86 -5.23 12.84
C THR A 8 -25.12 -4.52 13.99
N LYS A 9 -24.37 -5.23 14.84
CA LYS A 9 -23.62 -4.60 15.95
C LYS A 9 -22.17 -5.08 16.01
N ARG A 10 -21.25 -4.31 15.40
CA ARG A 10 -19.79 -4.48 15.59
C ARG A 10 -19.24 -3.36 16.46
N CYS A 11 -18.46 -3.72 17.47
CA CYS A 11 -17.88 -2.78 18.42
C CYS A 11 -16.67 -2.02 17.86
N PRO A 12 -16.38 -0.80 18.36
CA PRO A 12 -15.14 -0.10 18.06
C PRO A 12 -13.92 -0.96 18.38
N PHE A 13 -12.81 -0.73 17.67
CA PHE A 13 -11.60 -1.53 17.80
C PHE A 13 -11.12 -1.62 19.26
N GLY A 14 -10.89 -2.85 19.73
CA GLY A 14 -10.49 -3.14 21.10
C GLY A 14 -11.61 -3.11 22.14
N ARG A 15 -12.87 -2.98 21.72
CA ARG A 15 -14.04 -3.07 22.60
C ARG A 15 -14.90 -4.30 22.32
N ILE A 16 -15.53 -4.85 23.35
CA ILE A 16 -16.44 -6.02 23.28
C ILE A 16 -17.69 -5.77 24.15
N GLY A 17 -18.68 -6.67 24.08
CA GLY A 17 -19.96 -6.57 24.80
C GLY A 17 -21.14 -6.25 23.89
N GLU A 18 -22.37 -6.45 24.37
CA GLU A 18 -23.60 -6.22 23.58
C GLU A 18 -23.83 -4.74 23.23
N GLY A 19 -23.22 -3.82 23.99
CA GLY A 19 -23.22 -2.37 23.77
C GLY A 19 -21.82 -1.75 23.61
N CYS A 20 -20.77 -2.56 23.46
CA CYS A 20 -19.38 -2.12 23.33
C CYS A 20 -18.83 -1.36 24.55
N GLU A 21 -19.36 -1.69 25.72
CA GLU A 21 -19.05 -1.11 27.00
C GLU A 21 -17.68 -1.55 27.54
N ILE A 22 -17.21 -2.74 27.16
CA ILE A 22 -15.97 -3.32 27.67
C ILE A 22 -14.81 -2.86 26.79
N ASN A 23 -13.89 -2.06 27.33
CA ASN A 23 -12.62 -1.73 26.67
C ASN A 23 -11.62 -2.88 26.80
N PHE A 24 -11.84 -3.95 26.04
CA PHE A 24 -11.05 -5.17 26.10
C PHE A 24 -9.55 -4.94 25.93
N LEU A 25 -9.12 -4.08 25.00
CA LEU A 25 -7.70 -3.80 24.76
C LEU A 25 -7.15 -2.60 25.56
N SER A 26 -7.81 -2.16 26.66
CA SER A 26 -7.28 -1.10 27.53
C SER A 26 -5.82 -1.31 27.97
N PRO A 27 -5.33 -2.54 28.28
CA PRO A 27 -3.95 -2.75 28.72
C PRO A 27 -2.91 -2.53 27.62
N CYS A 28 -3.36 -2.34 26.37
CA CYS A 28 -2.50 -2.03 25.23
C CYS A 28 -2.38 -0.53 24.94
N GLN A 29 -3.06 0.32 25.70
CA GLN A 29 -3.07 1.76 25.48
C GLN A 29 -1.79 2.38 26.04
N LEU A 30 -1.07 3.12 25.20
CA LEU A 30 0.15 3.85 25.59
C LEU A 30 -0.14 5.10 26.45
N GLY A 31 -1.42 5.39 26.70
CA GLY A 31 -1.89 6.55 27.47
C GLY A 31 -3.42 6.64 27.47
N PRO A 32 -4.01 7.49 28.34
CA PRO A 32 -5.47 7.53 28.61
C PRO A 32 -6.34 7.76 27.36
N ASP A 33 -5.79 8.47 26.36
CA ASP A 33 -6.47 8.79 25.11
C ASP A 33 -5.88 8.07 23.88
N LEU A 34 -4.81 7.29 24.06
CA LEU A 34 -4.10 6.63 22.94
C LEU A 34 -4.79 5.31 22.52
N PRO A 35 -4.69 4.92 21.24
CA PRO A 35 -5.18 3.62 20.78
C PRO A 35 -4.47 2.46 21.47
N ALA A 36 -5.20 1.36 21.59
CA ALA A 36 -4.64 0.09 21.98
C ALA A 36 -3.68 -0.40 20.89
N TYR A 37 -2.43 -0.71 21.25
CA TYR A 37 -1.41 -1.21 20.34
C TYR A 37 -0.91 -2.60 20.75
N CYS A 38 -1.08 -3.56 19.84
CA CYS A 38 -0.75 -4.96 20.07
C CYS A 38 0.69 -5.36 19.69
N GLY A 39 1.44 -4.48 19.03
CA GLY A 39 2.83 -4.72 18.61
C GLY A 39 2.99 -5.73 17.47
N GLU A 40 4.06 -5.63 16.69
CA GLU A 40 4.60 -6.76 15.89
C GLU A 40 5.82 -7.43 16.52
N MET A 41 6.69 -6.67 17.20
CA MET A 41 7.89 -7.21 17.86
C MET A 41 7.76 -7.27 19.38
N ASN A 42 7.22 -6.23 20.01
CA ASN A 42 7.10 -6.11 21.47
C ASN A 42 5.69 -5.64 21.85
N PRO A 43 4.96 -6.36 22.71
CA PRO A 43 3.67 -5.90 23.22
C PRO A 43 3.86 -4.79 24.26
N HIS A 44 2.84 -3.94 24.48
CA HIS A 44 2.85 -2.92 25.54
C HIS A 44 3.02 -3.54 26.94
N SER A 45 2.34 -4.66 27.18
CA SER A 45 2.37 -5.42 28.43
C SER A 45 2.10 -6.90 28.13
N CYS A 46 2.41 -7.80 29.06
CA CYS A 46 2.02 -9.21 28.90
C CYS A 46 0.51 -9.40 28.82
N GLU A 47 -0.24 -8.58 29.57
CA GLU A 47 -1.70 -8.59 29.51
C GLU A 47 -2.21 -8.07 28.17
N CYS A 48 -1.58 -7.03 27.63
CA CYS A 48 -1.85 -6.56 26.27
C CYS A 48 -1.65 -7.68 25.25
N PHE A 49 -0.49 -8.36 25.27
CA PHE A 49 -0.20 -9.47 24.37
C PHE A 49 -1.27 -10.56 24.42
N ARG A 50 -1.65 -10.98 25.64
CA ARG A 50 -2.66 -12.00 25.88
C ARG A 50 -4.01 -11.56 25.31
N ARG A 51 -4.44 -10.33 25.59
CA ARG A 51 -5.72 -9.81 25.07
C ARG A 51 -5.70 -9.60 23.56
N CYS A 52 -4.59 -9.20 22.98
CA CYS A 52 -4.44 -9.12 21.52
C CYS A 52 -4.53 -10.49 20.87
N SER A 53 -3.83 -11.50 21.40
CA SER A 53 -3.97 -12.88 20.93
C SER A 53 -5.41 -13.36 21.04
N GLN A 54 -6.11 -13.10 22.15
CA GLN A 54 -7.52 -13.47 22.29
C GLN A 54 -8.47 -12.68 21.38
N PHE A 55 -8.13 -11.42 21.07
CA PHE A 55 -8.93 -10.55 20.22
C PHE A 55 -8.80 -10.92 18.74
N PHE A 56 -7.61 -11.32 18.30
CA PHE A 56 -7.31 -11.62 16.91
C PHE A 56 -7.28 -13.11 16.56
N CYS A 57 -7.11 -14.01 17.53
CA CYS A 57 -6.93 -15.44 17.27
C CYS A 57 -8.17 -16.29 17.59
N GLY A 58 -8.53 -17.17 16.66
CA GLY A 58 -9.55 -18.19 16.82
C GLY A 58 -9.02 -19.61 16.61
N ASN A 59 -9.63 -20.59 17.28
CA ASN A 59 -9.31 -22.00 17.06
C ASN A 59 -10.05 -22.53 15.83
N THR A 60 -9.35 -23.31 15.01
CA THR A 60 -9.91 -23.98 13.84
C THR A 60 -10.51 -25.33 14.22
N SER A 61 -11.44 -25.82 13.40
CA SER A 61 -12.05 -27.14 13.51
C SER A 61 -11.03 -28.29 13.41
N ALA A 62 -9.85 -28.04 12.85
CA ALA A 62 -8.76 -29.00 12.71
C ALA A 62 -7.73 -28.95 13.87
N GLY A 63 -8.00 -28.17 14.93
CA GLY A 63 -7.14 -28.10 16.12
C GLY A 63 -5.96 -27.11 16.01
N GLY A 64 -5.95 -26.22 15.02
CA GLY A 64 -4.96 -25.13 14.90
C GLY A 64 -5.47 -23.79 15.44
N GLN A 65 -4.59 -22.80 15.59
CA GLN A 65 -4.96 -21.42 15.92
C GLN A 65 -4.67 -20.52 14.71
N ILE A 66 -5.68 -19.78 14.24
CA ILE A 66 -5.56 -18.77 13.18
C ILE A 66 -5.72 -17.39 13.81
N CYS A 67 -4.85 -16.45 13.44
CA CYS A 67 -4.84 -15.09 13.97
C CYS A 67 -4.99 -14.06 12.85
N ASP A 68 -6.06 -13.27 12.88
CA ASP A 68 -6.40 -12.29 11.85
C ASP A 68 -5.59 -11.01 11.98
N GLY A 69 -4.68 -10.73 11.04
CA GLY A 69 -3.91 -9.47 10.99
C GLY A 69 -2.96 -9.28 12.19
N TYR A 70 -2.81 -10.32 13.00
CA TYR A 70 -1.92 -10.36 14.14
C TYR A 70 -0.96 -11.53 13.93
N ASN A 71 0.24 -11.21 13.47
CA ASN A 71 1.28 -12.21 13.32
C ASN A 71 1.74 -12.66 14.71
N VAL A 72 1.14 -13.73 15.23
CA VAL A 72 1.68 -14.49 16.36
C VAL A 72 2.87 -15.27 15.84
N ALA A 73 3.91 -14.55 15.42
CA ALA A 73 5.21 -15.16 15.22
C ALA A 73 5.51 -15.92 16.50
N GLN A 74 5.93 -17.17 16.37
CA GLN A 74 6.25 -18.10 17.45
C GLN A 74 7.53 -17.63 18.17
N SER A 75 7.60 -16.36 18.59
CA SER A 75 8.84 -15.60 18.76
C SER A 75 8.83 -14.43 19.75
N ARG A 76 7.71 -14.09 20.40
CA ARG A 76 7.59 -12.87 21.20
C ARG A 76 7.85 -13.11 22.69
N ARG A 77 8.55 -12.18 23.33
CA ARG A 77 8.72 -12.16 24.79
C ARG A 77 8.04 -10.92 25.35
N CYS A 78 7.36 -11.09 26.48
CA CYS A 78 6.93 -9.97 27.28
C CYS A 78 7.48 -10.11 28.70
N PHE A 79 7.69 -8.99 29.37
CA PHE A 79 8.29 -8.95 30.71
C PHE A 79 7.25 -8.49 31.73
N HIS A 80 7.02 -9.32 32.75
CA HIS A 80 6.12 -9.05 33.86
C HIS A 80 6.93 -8.73 35.12
N ARG A 81 6.63 -7.62 35.80
CA ARG A 81 7.30 -7.18 37.02
C ARG A 81 6.43 -7.47 38.24
N GLU A 82 6.94 -8.24 39.20
CA GLU A 82 6.19 -8.57 40.41
C GLU A 82 5.88 -7.31 41.24
N GLY A 83 4.63 -7.16 41.68
CA GLY A 83 4.20 -6.03 42.51
C GLY A 83 3.82 -4.74 41.78
N VAL A 84 3.89 -4.70 40.43
CA VAL A 84 3.41 -3.57 39.62
C VAL A 84 1.97 -3.81 39.15
N ASP A 85 1.12 -2.78 39.25
CA ASP A 85 -0.28 -2.85 38.83
C ASP A 85 -0.43 -3.25 37.33
N PRO A 86 -1.37 -4.13 36.95
CA PRO A 86 -1.55 -4.60 35.57
C PRO A 86 -1.68 -3.51 34.50
N ASP A 87 -2.27 -2.36 34.84
CA ASP A 87 -2.43 -1.23 33.92
C ASP A 87 -1.16 -0.34 33.87
N GLN A 88 -0.22 -0.56 34.80
CA GLN A 88 1.11 0.07 34.85
C GLN A 88 2.24 -0.87 34.42
N GLN A 89 1.93 -2.14 34.09
CA GLN A 89 2.90 -3.10 33.56
C GLN A 89 3.33 -2.67 32.16
N TYR A 90 4.59 -2.26 32.00
CA TYR A 90 5.20 -2.04 30.68
C TYR A 90 6.12 -3.22 30.35
N SER A 91 6.02 -3.80 29.15
CA SER A 91 6.86 -4.91 28.70
C SER A 91 8.17 -4.39 28.05
N ALA A 92 8.77 -3.37 28.64
CA ALA A 92 10.12 -2.92 28.28
C ALA A 92 11.12 -4.02 28.60
N PHE A 93 12.16 -4.15 27.77
CA PHE A 93 13.29 -5.01 28.06
C PHE A 93 13.91 -4.60 29.40
N PRO A 94 14.10 -5.55 30.33
CA PRO A 94 14.61 -5.25 31.66
C PRO A 94 16.06 -4.82 31.60
N GLU A 95 16.44 -3.90 32.49
CA GLU A 95 17.83 -3.53 32.68
C GLU A 95 18.61 -4.69 33.33
N GLU A 96 19.94 -4.73 33.16
CA GLU A 96 20.79 -5.85 33.61
C GLU A 96 20.73 -6.08 35.14
N ASP A 97 20.37 -5.05 35.90
CA ASP A 97 20.32 -5.03 37.37
C ASP A 97 18.89 -5.17 37.95
N GLU A 98 17.87 -5.26 37.11
CA GLU A 98 16.48 -5.30 37.53
C GLU A 98 16.08 -6.69 38.09
N LYS A 99 15.43 -6.71 39.28
CA LYS A 99 15.03 -7.95 39.99
C LYS A 99 13.51 -8.10 40.02
N GLY A 100 13.00 -9.33 40.18
CA GLY A 100 11.55 -9.60 40.27
C GLY A 100 10.83 -9.57 38.93
N ILE A 101 11.50 -9.98 37.84
CA ILE A 101 10.94 -9.99 36.49
C ILE A 101 10.75 -11.43 36.02
N ASN A 102 9.52 -11.75 35.64
CA ASN A 102 9.18 -12.99 34.98
C ASN A 102 9.01 -12.73 33.48
N ALA A 103 9.90 -13.29 32.66
CA ALA A 103 9.75 -13.27 31.21
C ALA A 103 8.73 -14.33 30.79
N VAL A 104 7.65 -13.92 30.14
CA VAL A 104 6.68 -14.84 29.53
C VAL A 104 7.11 -15.07 28.09
N ILE A 105 7.48 -16.31 27.78
CA ILE A 105 7.92 -16.73 26.44
C ILE A 105 6.70 -17.14 25.63
N ALA A 106 6.52 -16.51 24.47
CA ALA A 106 5.75 -17.05 23.37
C ALA A 106 6.70 -17.27 22.17
N GLY A 107 7.57 -18.27 22.28
CA GLY A 107 8.48 -18.79 21.25
C GLY A 107 9.71 -17.92 20.88
N ALA A 108 10.59 -18.43 20.00
CA ALA A 108 11.94 -17.93 19.66
C ALA A 108 12.01 -16.93 18.48
N LEU A 109 12.78 -15.84 18.65
CA LEU A 109 13.06 -14.81 17.63
C LEU A 109 13.80 -15.38 16.41
N ASP A 110 13.29 -15.13 15.21
CA ASP A 110 14.02 -15.41 13.97
C ASP A 110 15.19 -14.41 13.78
N GLY A 111 16.39 -14.95 13.84
CA GLY A 111 17.41 -14.67 12.85
C GLY A 111 18.33 -13.48 13.06
N ASN A 112 17.85 -12.23 13.09
CA ASN A 112 18.75 -11.09 12.85
C ASN A 112 18.57 -9.81 13.69
N TYR A 113 17.39 -9.45 14.18
CA TYR A 113 17.19 -8.25 15.04
C TYR A 113 16.83 -8.65 16.47
N ARG A 114 17.47 -8.01 17.45
CA ARG A 114 17.27 -8.25 18.88
C ARG A 114 16.94 -6.93 19.57
N ALA A 115 15.80 -6.88 20.24
CA ALA A 115 15.46 -5.78 21.12
C ALA A 115 16.35 -5.79 22.37
N ALA A 116 16.62 -4.59 22.90
CA ALA A 116 17.55 -4.36 24.00
C ALA A 116 16.98 -3.31 24.99
N PRO A 117 17.54 -3.20 26.20
CA PRO A 117 17.16 -2.15 27.14
C PRO A 117 17.44 -0.75 26.57
N LEU A 118 16.62 0.24 26.92
CA LEU A 118 16.79 1.61 26.42
C LEU A 118 18.15 2.19 26.81
N SER A 119 18.73 1.77 27.95
CA SER A 119 20.06 2.18 28.41
C SER A 119 21.20 1.90 27.41
N LYS A 120 21.05 0.87 26.55
CA LYS A 120 22.07 0.50 25.55
C LYS A 120 22.01 1.37 24.30
N CYS A 121 20.91 2.12 24.10
CA CYS A 121 20.74 2.99 22.95
C CYS A 121 21.10 4.45 23.26
N PRO A 122 21.50 5.22 22.23
CA PRO A 122 21.73 6.66 22.33
C PRO A 122 20.57 7.40 23.02
N ASP A 123 20.88 8.19 24.04
CA ASP A 123 19.95 8.99 24.87
C ASP A 123 18.67 8.26 25.31
N ARG A 124 18.73 6.93 25.48
CA ARG A 124 17.56 6.10 25.81
C ARG A 124 16.40 6.30 24.83
N CYS A 125 16.71 6.60 23.58
CA CYS A 125 15.75 6.96 22.54
C CYS A 125 14.79 8.10 22.97
N ASN A 126 15.22 8.99 23.87
CA ASN A 126 14.40 10.04 24.50
C ASN A 126 13.08 9.53 25.12
N ASN A 127 12.98 8.24 25.45
CA ASN A 127 11.73 7.54 25.78
C ASN A 127 10.63 7.66 24.70
N ARG A 128 11.03 8.00 23.48
CA ARG A 128 10.19 8.19 22.30
C ARG A 128 10.48 7.12 21.25
N GLY A 129 10.93 5.94 21.67
CA GLY A 129 11.25 4.83 20.78
C GLY A 129 11.60 3.55 21.53
N MET A 130 11.92 2.50 20.77
CA MET A 130 12.44 1.22 21.24
C MET A 130 13.92 1.08 20.91
N CYS A 131 14.65 0.32 21.73
CA CYS A 131 16.05 -0.01 21.49
C CYS A 131 16.22 -1.42 20.93
N GLY A 132 17.13 -1.59 19.97
CA GLY A 132 17.59 -2.92 19.57
C GLY A 132 18.84 -2.87 18.69
N HIS A 133 19.30 -4.04 18.27
CA HIS A 133 20.51 -4.22 17.47
C HIS A 133 20.36 -5.39 16.49
N TYR A 134 21.13 -5.38 15.41
CA TYR A 134 21.27 -6.56 14.54
C TYR A 134 22.35 -7.51 15.10
N ASN A 135 22.41 -8.75 14.60
CA ASN A 135 23.45 -9.74 14.93
C ASN A 135 24.83 -9.35 14.35
N GLU A 136 25.34 -8.19 14.72
CA GLU A 136 26.68 -7.69 14.40
C GLU A 136 27.58 -7.87 15.63
N ASN A 137 28.89 -8.06 15.41
CA ASN A 137 29.87 -8.16 16.48
C ASN A 137 30.99 -7.11 16.25
N PRO A 138 31.11 -6.06 17.10
CA PRO A 138 30.29 -5.76 18.27
C PRO A 138 28.87 -5.29 17.90
N PRO A 139 27.86 -5.50 18.77
CA PRO A 139 26.48 -5.10 18.49
C PRO A 139 26.36 -3.58 18.42
N ARG A 140 25.82 -3.07 17.31
CA ARG A 140 25.45 -1.66 17.17
C ARG A 140 23.98 -1.48 17.54
N TYR A 141 23.75 -0.72 18.60
CA TYR A 141 22.41 -0.39 19.09
C TYR A 141 21.85 0.83 18.37
N TYR A 142 20.56 0.78 18.02
CA TYR A 142 19.87 1.87 17.36
C TYR A 142 18.44 2.03 17.89
N CYS A 143 17.96 3.26 17.83
CA CYS A 143 16.61 3.61 18.21
C CYS A 143 15.62 3.43 17.06
N SER A 144 14.53 2.76 17.36
CA SER A 144 13.34 2.67 16.52
C SER A 144 12.31 3.65 17.11
N CYS A 145 12.10 4.81 16.50
CA CYS A 145 11.31 5.89 17.09
C CYS A 145 9.81 5.64 17.08
N TYR A 146 9.02 6.20 18.00
CA TYR A 146 7.57 6.18 17.83
C TYR A 146 7.15 7.10 16.67
N ALA A 147 5.94 6.88 16.16
CA ALA A 147 5.42 7.69 15.07
C ALA A 147 5.44 9.19 15.44
N SER A 148 5.74 10.04 14.46
CA SER A 148 6.02 11.47 14.64
C SER A 148 7.37 11.82 15.28
N TYR A 149 8.26 10.85 15.53
CA TYR A 149 9.63 11.10 15.99
C TYR A 149 10.68 10.51 15.05
N SER A 150 11.83 11.18 14.94
CA SER A 150 12.98 10.73 14.16
C SER A 150 14.29 11.21 14.78
N GLY A 151 15.40 10.92 14.12
CA GLY A 151 16.74 11.19 14.65
C GLY A 151 17.39 9.93 15.19
N ASN A 152 18.66 10.03 15.56
CA ASN A 152 19.43 8.86 16.01
C ASN A 152 18.96 8.35 17.38
N SER A 153 18.43 9.25 18.19
CA SER A 153 17.91 9.02 19.54
C SER A 153 16.42 9.39 19.65
N CYS A 154 15.69 9.56 18.55
CA CYS A 154 14.29 10.01 18.54
C CYS A 154 14.05 11.39 19.14
N GLU A 155 15.06 12.25 19.03
CA GLU A 155 15.10 13.61 19.54
C GLU A 155 14.27 14.59 18.70
N LEU A 156 14.12 14.31 17.39
CA LEU A 156 13.42 15.20 16.46
C LEU A 156 11.93 14.87 16.45
N SER A 157 11.10 15.89 16.72
CA SER A 157 9.67 15.81 16.44
C SER A 157 9.44 16.07 14.96
N THR A 158 8.94 15.07 14.24
CA THR A 158 8.52 15.21 12.83
C THR A 158 7.01 15.39 12.78
N ASN A 159 6.56 16.59 12.37
CA ASN A 159 5.15 16.81 12.09
C ASN A 159 4.80 16.09 10.77
N ARG A 160 4.30 14.86 10.88
CA ARG A 160 3.85 14.04 9.75
C ARG A 160 2.34 14.15 9.50
N CYS A 161 1.67 15.09 10.14
CA CYS A 161 0.24 15.30 9.95
C CYS A 161 -0.05 15.98 8.61
N TYR A 162 -1.11 15.52 7.93
CA TYR A 162 -1.57 16.11 6.68
C TYR A 162 -1.82 17.62 6.84
N LEU A 163 -1.35 18.40 5.86
CA LEU A 163 -1.42 19.87 5.84
C LEU A 163 -0.82 20.54 7.09
N GLN A 164 -0.02 19.83 7.90
CA GLN A 164 0.45 20.29 9.20
C GLN A 164 -0.70 20.84 10.08
N CYS A 165 -1.87 20.20 9.99
CA CYS A 165 -3.10 20.63 10.67
C CYS A 165 -3.54 22.07 10.33
N ASN A 166 -3.06 22.65 9.22
CA ASN A 166 -3.30 24.03 8.81
C ASN A 166 -3.03 25.09 9.91
N GLY A 167 -2.19 24.76 10.90
CA GLY A 167 -1.99 25.61 12.09
C GLY A 167 -3.24 25.78 12.97
N ARG A 168 -4.26 24.94 12.80
CA ARG A 168 -5.57 25.00 13.47
C ARG A 168 -5.80 23.77 14.37
N GLY A 169 -4.72 23.17 14.84
CA GLY A 169 -4.77 21.95 15.63
C GLY A 169 -3.37 21.49 16.03
N THR A 170 -3.34 20.54 16.96
CA THR A 170 -2.10 19.90 17.41
C THR A 170 -1.92 18.58 16.67
N CYS A 171 -0.74 18.37 16.10
CA CYS A 171 -0.37 17.07 15.53
C CYS A 171 -0.03 16.09 16.67
N THR A 172 -0.70 14.95 16.69
CA THR A 172 -0.45 13.88 17.66
C THR A 172 -0.53 12.55 16.93
N ASP A 173 0.58 11.81 16.88
CA ASP A 173 0.65 10.50 16.20
C ASP A 173 0.20 10.54 14.73
N SER A 174 0.72 11.51 13.96
CA SER A 174 0.31 11.77 12.56
C SER A 174 -1.19 12.06 12.37
N PHE A 175 -1.92 12.35 13.45
CA PHE A 175 -3.30 12.79 13.45
C PHE A 175 -3.43 14.25 13.89
N CYS A 176 -4.29 15.00 13.19
CA CYS A 176 -4.61 16.36 13.55
C CYS A 176 -5.76 16.44 14.55
N LYS A 177 -5.44 16.81 15.80
CA LYS A 177 -6.42 17.22 16.79
C LYS A 177 -6.82 18.67 16.54
N CYS A 178 -7.90 18.86 15.79
CA CYS A 178 -8.37 20.19 15.39
C CYS A 178 -9.00 20.98 16.53
N GLU A 179 -8.74 22.28 16.52
CA GLU A 179 -9.41 23.25 17.38
C GLU A 179 -10.81 23.56 16.82
N PRO A 180 -11.88 23.52 17.65
CA PRO A 180 -13.21 23.92 17.17
C PRO A 180 -13.21 25.35 16.59
N PRO A 181 -13.97 25.62 15.51
CA PRO A 181 -14.93 24.75 14.84
C PRO A 181 -14.31 23.87 13.74
N TYR A 182 -12.97 23.80 13.65
CA TYR A 182 -12.30 23.11 12.57
C TYR A 182 -12.34 21.59 12.73
N PHE A 183 -12.36 20.93 11.58
CA PHE A 183 -12.28 19.49 11.43
C PHE A 183 -11.70 19.13 10.06
N SER A 184 -11.50 17.83 9.82
CA SER A 184 -10.77 17.21 8.70
C SER A 184 -9.43 16.63 9.08
N ILE A 185 -8.95 15.71 8.24
CA ILE A 185 -7.63 15.06 8.39
C ILE A 185 -6.48 16.08 8.52
N GLY A 186 -6.67 17.32 8.05
CA GLY A 186 -5.73 18.42 8.19
C GLY A 186 -6.32 19.69 8.81
N CYS A 187 -7.46 19.63 9.51
CA CYS A 187 -8.15 20.80 10.10
C CYS A 187 -8.49 21.94 9.11
N SER A 188 -8.78 21.57 7.87
CA SER A 188 -9.09 22.50 6.78
C SER A 188 -10.56 22.94 6.75
N ARG A 189 -11.49 22.15 7.30
CA ARG A 189 -12.94 22.38 7.18
C ARG A 189 -13.51 23.01 8.44
N SER A 190 -14.51 23.87 8.29
CA SER A 190 -15.23 24.52 9.40
C SER A 190 -16.75 24.53 9.24
N LYS A 191 -17.25 24.04 8.10
CA LYS A 191 -18.68 24.04 7.76
C LYS A 191 -19.14 22.65 7.33
N VAL A 192 -20.28 22.23 7.88
CA VAL A 192 -20.96 20.98 7.50
C VAL A 192 -22.09 21.34 6.53
N TYR A 193 -22.10 20.68 5.37
CA TYR A 193 -23.16 20.82 4.37
C TYR A 193 -24.21 19.73 4.56
N PRO A 194 -25.51 20.03 4.40
CA PRO A 194 -26.56 19.03 4.51
C PRO A 194 -26.47 18.01 3.37
N ALA A 195 -26.82 16.75 3.66
CA ALA A 195 -26.88 15.69 2.66
C ALA A 195 -28.16 15.83 1.83
N ASN A 196 -28.14 16.74 0.85
CA ASN A 196 -29.25 16.95 -0.07
C ASN A 196 -29.05 16.20 -1.39
N TYR A 197 -30.15 15.75 -1.97
CA TYR A 197 -30.15 15.13 -3.30
C TYR A 197 -30.00 16.21 -4.38
N SER A 198 -29.00 16.06 -5.23
CA SER A 198 -28.70 16.99 -6.31
C SER A 198 -28.17 16.25 -7.54
N ARG A 199 -28.32 16.87 -8.70
CA ARG A 199 -27.67 16.45 -9.94
C ARG A 199 -26.38 17.26 -10.08
N PRO A 200 -25.19 16.68 -9.79
CA PRO A 200 -23.93 17.40 -9.90
C PRO A 200 -23.68 17.86 -11.34
N SER A 201 -22.96 18.97 -11.51
CA SER A 201 -22.63 19.50 -12.84
C SER A 201 -21.79 18.49 -13.63
N PRO A 202 -22.12 18.20 -14.89
CA PRO A 202 -21.28 17.35 -15.74
C PRO A 202 -20.00 18.07 -16.19
N VAL A 203 -19.95 19.40 -16.09
CA VAL A 203 -18.82 20.22 -16.57
C VAL A 203 -17.79 20.44 -15.47
N LYS A 204 -18.23 20.74 -14.24
CA LYS A 204 -17.36 20.96 -13.08
C LYS A 204 -17.13 19.64 -12.35
N PHE A 205 -16.10 18.89 -12.73
CA PHE A 205 -15.77 17.63 -12.06
C PHE A 205 -15.27 17.88 -10.64
N LYS A 206 -16.00 17.36 -9.66
CA LYS A 206 -15.75 17.51 -8.24
C LYS A 206 -15.75 16.16 -7.53
N ILE A 207 -14.87 16.02 -6.56
CA ILE A 207 -14.77 14.84 -5.72
C ILE A 207 -14.98 15.25 -4.27
N TYR A 208 -15.97 14.64 -3.61
CA TYR A 208 -16.15 14.78 -2.18
C TYR A 208 -15.39 13.68 -1.47
N MET A 209 -14.48 14.06 -0.56
CA MET A 209 -13.82 13.08 0.30
C MET A 209 -14.65 12.84 1.55
N ARG A 210 -14.93 11.56 1.79
CA ARG A 210 -15.84 11.12 2.83
C ARG A 210 -15.08 10.46 3.96
N VAL A 211 -15.21 11.06 5.13
CA VAL A 211 -14.35 10.79 6.27
C VAL A 211 -15.33 10.71 7.48
N GLN A 212 -15.45 9.57 8.19
CA GLN A 212 -16.53 9.26 9.16
C GLN A 212 -16.10 9.27 10.65
N LEU A 213 -16.58 10.20 11.50
CA LEU A 213 -16.51 10.03 12.98
C LEU A 213 -17.76 9.39 13.57
N ARG A 214 -17.54 8.51 14.55
CA ARG A 214 -18.40 8.41 15.74
C ARG A 214 -17.52 8.08 16.95
N ALA A 215 -17.44 9.01 17.90
CA ALA A 215 -17.37 8.64 19.32
C ALA A 215 -18.81 8.62 19.82
N CYS A 216 -19.24 7.57 20.51
CA CYS A 216 -20.50 7.58 21.25
C CYS A 216 -20.48 8.81 22.18
N CYS A 217 -21.56 9.60 22.17
CA CYS A 217 -21.87 10.70 23.11
C CYS A 217 -21.49 12.16 22.78
N SER A 218 -21.18 12.56 21.54
CA SER A 218 -21.23 14.00 21.19
C SER A 218 -21.87 14.29 19.83
N SER A 219 -22.75 15.29 19.80
CA SER A 219 -23.56 15.73 18.66
C SER A 219 -22.76 16.51 17.58
N ARG A 220 -21.44 16.36 17.53
CA ARG A 220 -20.57 17.09 16.59
C ARG A 220 -20.07 16.15 15.49
N SER A 221 -20.34 16.56 14.26
CA SER A 221 -19.90 15.87 13.05
C SER A 221 -18.43 16.19 12.83
N TYR A 222 -17.56 15.18 12.91
CA TYR A 222 -16.26 15.34 12.30
C TYR A 222 -15.90 14.23 11.31
N GLU A 223 -14.87 14.52 10.56
CA GLU A 223 -14.24 13.67 9.57
C GLU A 223 -13.37 12.59 10.25
N LEU A 224 -13.60 11.29 9.99
CA LEU A 224 -12.85 10.08 10.43
C LEU A 224 -12.31 10.14 11.85
N ASN A 225 -12.74 9.18 12.67
CA ASN A 225 -11.79 8.73 13.66
C ASN A 225 -10.70 8.03 12.86
N THR A 226 -9.64 8.75 12.52
CA THR A 226 -8.45 8.16 11.90
C THR A 226 -7.96 6.98 12.72
N ARG A 227 -8.23 6.94 14.03
CA ARG A 227 -8.02 5.77 14.90
C ARG A 227 -8.66 4.46 14.40
N ASP A 228 -9.77 4.52 13.67
CA ASP A 228 -10.48 3.35 13.13
C ASP A 228 -10.07 3.00 11.69
N ALA A 229 -9.45 3.95 10.97
CA ALA A 229 -9.04 3.82 9.57
C ALA A 229 -7.54 3.96 9.33
N TYR A 230 -6.72 4.19 10.37
CA TYR A 230 -5.29 4.35 10.22
C TYR A 230 -4.67 3.02 9.79
N ASP A 231 -3.66 3.13 8.95
CA ASP A 231 -2.76 2.04 8.58
C ASP A 231 -2.16 1.48 9.89
N LYS A 232 -2.65 0.33 10.36
CA LYS A 232 -2.42 -0.22 11.71
C LYS A 232 -0.99 -0.70 11.99
N VAL A 233 0.00 -0.13 11.31
CA VAL A 233 1.38 -0.59 11.31
C VAL A 233 2.32 0.52 11.80
N PRO A 234 2.34 0.84 13.12
CA PRO A 234 3.38 1.66 13.70
C PRO A 234 4.59 0.76 13.99
N TRP A 235 5.27 0.32 12.94
CA TRP A 235 6.68 -0.01 13.11
C TRP A 235 7.39 1.27 13.50
N ALA A 236 8.12 1.16 14.61
CA ALA A 236 8.78 2.26 15.23
C ALA A 236 9.79 2.91 14.26
N GLY A 237 9.52 4.14 13.82
CA GLY A 237 10.51 5.06 13.26
C GLY A 237 10.84 4.77 11.81
N TRP A 238 10.38 3.63 11.32
CA TRP A 238 10.44 3.18 9.95
C TRP A 238 9.10 2.55 9.62
N GLN A 239 8.29 3.30 8.87
CA GLN A 239 7.39 2.68 7.91
C GLN A 239 8.30 1.91 6.93
N LYS A 240 8.66 0.66 7.21
CA LYS A 240 9.15 -0.26 6.16
C LYS A 240 7.94 -0.74 5.36
N PHE A 241 7.13 0.20 4.87
CA PHE A 241 6.31 -0.07 3.71
C PHE A 241 7.26 -0.21 2.55
N ASP A 242 7.03 -1.20 1.69
CA ASP A 242 7.64 -1.08 0.38
C ASP A 242 7.04 0.18 -0.25
N GLU A 243 7.92 1.09 -0.66
CA GLU A 243 7.54 2.44 -1.05
C GLU A 243 6.66 2.40 -2.31
N ASN A 244 6.67 1.30 -3.06
CA ASN A 244 5.76 1.06 -4.20
C ASN A 244 4.27 1.23 -3.85
N TYR A 245 3.86 0.99 -2.60
CA TYR A 245 2.45 0.98 -2.20
C TYR A 245 1.93 2.31 -1.64
N ILE A 246 2.77 3.34 -1.49
CA ILE A 246 2.36 4.61 -0.87
C ILE A 246 1.80 5.65 -1.87
N ALA A 247 1.52 5.26 -3.11
CA ALA A 247 0.88 6.14 -4.10
C ALA A 247 -0.43 6.77 -3.60
N TYR A 248 -1.18 6.07 -2.75
CA TYR A 248 -2.40 6.61 -2.13
C TYR A 248 -2.13 7.81 -1.21
N GLN A 249 -0.95 7.85 -0.55
CA GLN A 249 -0.54 8.96 0.31
C GLN A 249 -0.22 10.18 -0.55
N GLN A 250 0.57 9.98 -1.62
CA GLN A 250 0.90 11.02 -2.59
C GLN A 250 -0.35 11.62 -3.23
N PHE A 251 -1.31 10.75 -3.62
CA PHE A 251 -2.61 11.19 -4.11
C PHE A 251 -3.35 12.01 -3.06
N LEU A 252 -3.42 11.54 -1.81
CA LEU A 252 -4.16 12.23 -0.74
C LEU A 252 -3.56 13.60 -0.44
N GLU A 253 -2.24 13.73 -0.34
CA GLU A 253 -1.55 15.01 -0.10
C GLU A 253 -1.89 16.04 -1.18
N GLN A 254 -1.80 15.66 -2.46
CA GLN A 254 -2.15 16.52 -3.58
C GLN A 254 -3.67 16.78 -3.64
N PHE A 255 -4.49 15.76 -3.37
CA PHE A 255 -5.94 15.85 -3.37
C PHE A 255 -6.46 16.86 -2.33
N LEU A 256 -5.86 16.88 -1.13
CA LEU A 256 -6.29 17.77 -0.05
C LEU A 256 -6.14 19.25 -0.41
N LEU A 257 -5.18 19.58 -1.28
CA LEU A 257 -4.89 20.93 -1.79
C LEU A 257 -5.56 21.23 -3.14
N SER A 258 -6.11 20.22 -3.81
CA SER A 258 -6.59 20.35 -5.19
C SER A 258 -7.96 21.03 -5.29
N PRO A 259 -8.20 21.88 -6.31
CA PRO A 259 -9.51 22.46 -6.57
C PRO A 259 -10.55 21.43 -7.04
N VAL A 260 -10.16 20.20 -7.39
CA VAL A 260 -11.11 19.11 -7.70
C VAL A 260 -11.87 18.67 -6.44
N ARG A 261 -11.29 18.86 -5.26
CA ARG A 261 -11.93 18.55 -3.99
C ARG A 261 -13.06 19.52 -3.72
N THR A 262 -14.16 19.00 -3.19
CA THR A 262 -15.29 19.80 -2.70
C THR A 262 -15.59 19.52 -1.22
N GLU A 263 -16.08 20.55 -0.53
CA GLU A 263 -16.64 20.45 0.82
C GLU A 263 -18.15 20.23 0.83
N ASP A 264 -18.83 20.44 -0.30
CA ASP A 264 -20.27 20.25 -0.47
C ASP A 264 -20.53 18.93 -1.20
N PRO A 265 -21.11 17.91 -0.53
CA PRO A 265 -21.37 16.62 -1.16
C PRO A 265 -22.42 16.70 -2.28
N SER A 266 -23.20 17.79 -2.36
CA SER A 266 -24.22 17.99 -3.39
C SER A 266 -23.62 18.37 -4.76
N GLU A 267 -22.40 18.92 -4.81
CA GLU A 267 -21.74 19.19 -6.10
C GLU A 267 -20.85 18.04 -6.59
N ALA A 268 -20.69 16.98 -5.78
CA ALA A 268 -19.76 15.89 -6.04
C ALA A 268 -20.20 14.94 -7.16
N ASN A 269 -19.29 14.69 -8.10
CA ASN A 269 -19.45 13.66 -9.13
C ASN A 269 -19.02 12.28 -8.60
N LEU A 270 -17.92 12.23 -7.83
CA LEU A 270 -17.44 11.02 -7.17
C LEU A 270 -17.22 11.24 -5.68
N PHE A 271 -17.21 10.15 -4.93
CA PHE A 271 -16.97 10.11 -3.49
C PHE A 271 -15.69 9.32 -3.19
N TYR A 272 -14.67 10.00 -2.67
CA TYR A 272 -13.44 9.34 -2.23
C TYR A 272 -13.58 8.80 -0.81
N ILE A 273 -13.28 7.52 -0.59
CA ILE A 273 -13.21 6.89 0.72
C ILE A 273 -11.73 6.58 1.05
N PRO A 274 -11.06 7.36 1.93
CA PRO A 274 -9.69 7.10 2.34
C PRO A 274 -9.67 5.98 3.39
N MET A 275 -9.81 4.73 2.93
CA MET A 275 -9.82 3.54 3.80
C MET A 275 -8.43 3.15 4.34
N LEU A 276 -7.36 3.66 3.72
CA LEU A 276 -5.95 3.39 4.04
C LEU A 276 -5.68 1.88 4.17
N LEU A 277 -6.05 1.13 3.13
CA LEU A 277 -6.14 -0.34 3.18
C LEU A 277 -4.82 -1.07 3.36
N TYR A 278 -3.68 -0.45 3.06
CA TYR A 278 -2.39 -1.16 2.98
C TYR A 278 -2.06 -1.95 4.27
N GLY A 279 -2.18 -1.33 5.44
CA GLY A 279 -1.97 -1.99 6.73
C GLY A 279 -2.95 -3.08 7.10
N TYR A 280 -4.03 -3.23 6.34
CA TYR A 280 -5.05 -4.26 6.53
C TYR A 280 -4.99 -5.34 5.45
N SER A 281 -4.52 -5.01 4.25
CA SER A 281 -4.52 -5.94 3.10
C SER A 281 -3.24 -6.78 2.97
N GLY A 282 -2.13 -6.39 3.59
CA GLY A 282 -0.85 -7.12 3.57
C GLY A 282 -0.29 -7.38 2.16
N THR A 283 0.96 -7.87 2.10
CA THR A 283 1.54 -8.40 0.86
C THR A 283 1.26 -9.91 0.81
N PRO A 284 0.56 -10.44 -0.21
CA PRO A 284 0.40 -11.88 -0.36
C PRO A 284 1.76 -12.52 -0.68
N GLY A 285 2.44 -13.05 0.34
CA GLY A 285 3.64 -13.89 0.15
C GLY A 285 4.97 -13.29 0.61
N GLY A 286 5.03 -12.73 1.82
CA GLY A 286 6.31 -12.65 2.53
C GLY A 286 6.96 -14.04 2.64
N PRO A 287 8.29 -14.17 2.56
CA PRO A 287 9.00 -15.44 2.51
C PRO A 287 9.07 -16.07 3.91
N SER A 288 7.94 -16.45 4.47
CA SER A 288 7.87 -17.43 5.55
C SER A 288 7.62 -18.78 4.89
N ARG A 289 8.54 -19.72 5.08
CA ARG A 289 8.47 -21.11 4.59
C ARG A 289 7.33 -21.89 5.26
N ALA A 290 6.10 -21.38 5.19
CA ALA A 290 4.91 -22.13 5.54
C ALA A 290 4.43 -22.86 4.26
N PRO A 291 4.20 -24.18 4.32
CA PRO A 291 3.63 -24.91 3.20
C PRO A 291 2.29 -24.28 2.83
N GLN A 292 1.96 -24.36 1.55
CA GLN A 292 0.80 -23.77 0.87
C GLN A 292 -0.54 -24.26 1.43
N VAL A 293 -0.88 -23.89 2.67
CA VAL A 293 -2.19 -24.11 3.28
C VAL A 293 -2.97 -22.79 3.29
N ASP A 294 -4.01 -22.75 2.46
CA ASP A 294 -5.11 -21.78 2.40
C ASP A 294 -4.75 -20.29 2.46
N SER A 295 -4.41 -19.77 1.28
CA SER A 295 -4.19 -18.34 0.95
C SER A 295 -5.41 -17.43 1.19
N LEU A 296 -6.50 -17.93 1.77
CA LEU A 296 -7.71 -17.18 2.10
C LEU A 296 -7.61 -16.46 3.46
N CYS A 297 -6.79 -16.95 4.40
CA CYS A 297 -6.80 -16.44 5.78
C CYS A 297 -5.98 -15.16 6.01
N ASN A 298 -4.91 -14.90 5.25
CA ASN A 298 -4.15 -13.64 5.35
C ASN A 298 -4.88 -12.43 4.73
N MET A 299 -6.01 -12.64 4.07
CA MET A 299 -6.78 -11.61 3.36
C MET A 299 -7.98 -11.08 4.15
N MET A 300 -8.35 -11.77 5.24
CA MET A 300 -9.54 -11.46 6.03
C MET A 300 -9.49 -10.11 6.79
N PRO A 301 -8.34 -9.58 7.26
CA PRO A 301 -8.32 -8.26 7.91
C PRO A 301 -8.68 -7.12 6.95
N GLY A 302 -8.20 -7.19 5.71
CA GLY A 302 -8.48 -6.21 4.65
C GLY A 302 -9.96 -6.20 4.27
N GLN A 303 -10.53 -7.37 3.97
CA GLN A 303 -11.95 -7.47 3.62
C GLN A 303 -12.86 -7.07 4.79
N ALA A 304 -12.56 -7.51 6.02
CA ALA A 304 -13.36 -7.16 7.19
C ALA A 304 -13.35 -5.65 7.48
N HIS A 305 -12.20 -4.99 7.25
CA HIS A 305 -12.06 -3.54 7.35
C HIS A 305 -12.86 -2.81 6.27
N ILE A 306 -12.76 -3.27 5.01
CA ILE A 306 -13.56 -2.75 3.90
C ILE A 306 -15.05 -2.86 4.21
N ASP A 307 -15.52 -4.04 4.63
CA ASP A 307 -16.92 -4.29 4.96
C ASP A 307 -17.38 -3.36 6.08
N LEU A 308 -16.58 -3.19 7.14
CA LEU A 308 -16.92 -2.32 8.26
C LEU A 308 -17.04 -0.86 7.83
N VAL A 309 -16.11 -0.35 7.01
CA VAL A 309 -16.14 1.04 6.53
C VAL A 309 -17.32 1.24 5.57
N LEU A 310 -17.53 0.32 4.63
CA LEU A 310 -18.58 0.43 3.63
C LEU A 310 -19.98 0.25 4.21
N ASP A 311 -20.16 -0.65 5.17
CA ASP A 311 -21.44 -0.85 5.85
C ASP A 311 -21.90 0.42 6.59
N GLN A 312 -20.99 1.07 7.31
CA GLN A 312 -21.27 2.37 7.96
C GLN A 312 -21.61 3.45 6.94
N ILE A 313 -20.90 3.47 5.81
CA ILE A 313 -21.12 4.41 4.73
C ILE A 313 -22.49 4.20 4.08
N ALA A 314 -22.90 2.95 3.86
CA ALA A 314 -24.17 2.58 3.28
C ALA A 314 -25.36 2.94 4.18
N HIS A 315 -25.24 2.72 5.49
CA HIS A 315 -26.33 2.96 6.45
C HIS A 315 -26.53 4.43 6.82
N LYS A 316 -25.45 5.22 6.88
CA LYS A 316 -25.53 6.58 7.45
C LYS A 316 -25.86 7.67 6.43
N TRP A 317 -25.57 7.48 5.14
CA TRP A 317 -25.71 8.56 4.16
C TRP A 317 -26.34 8.10 2.85
N PRO A 318 -27.17 8.96 2.22
CA PRO A 318 -27.97 8.57 1.06
C PRO A 318 -27.15 8.34 -0.22
N TYR A 319 -25.94 8.89 -0.32
CA TYR A 319 -25.16 8.87 -1.56
C TYR A 319 -24.68 7.47 -1.97
N TRP A 320 -24.37 6.59 -1.00
CA TRP A 320 -23.98 5.22 -1.32
C TRP A 320 -25.12 4.45 -1.98
N ASN A 321 -26.30 4.48 -1.37
CA ASN A 321 -27.48 3.75 -1.84
C ASN A 321 -28.01 4.27 -3.18
N ARG A 322 -27.73 5.53 -3.54
CA ARG A 322 -28.10 6.14 -4.84
C ARG A 322 -27.55 5.35 -6.03
N THR A 323 -26.32 4.88 -5.95
CA THR A 323 -25.61 4.21 -7.05
C THR A 323 -25.20 2.79 -6.71
N ARG A 324 -25.49 2.35 -5.47
CA ARG A 324 -24.92 1.15 -4.85
C ARG A 324 -23.39 1.18 -4.85
N GLY A 325 -22.80 2.33 -4.53
CA GLY A 325 -21.35 2.53 -4.44
C GLY A 325 -20.63 2.77 -5.76
N ARG A 326 -21.29 2.75 -6.93
CA ARG A 326 -20.63 2.90 -8.24
C ARG A 326 -19.96 4.25 -8.51
N ASP A 327 -20.37 5.28 -7.78
CA ASP A 327 -19.74 6.62 -7.79
C ASP A 327 -18.80 6.85 -6.61
N HIS A 328 -18.47 5.79 -5.86
CA HIS A 328 -17.48 5.82 -4.78
C HIS A 328 -16.19 5.14 -5.23
N PHE A 329 -15.05 5.65 -4.77
CA PHE A 329 -13.74 5.05 -5.03
C PHE A 329 -12.86 4.99 -3.79
N TYR A 330 -11.96 4.02 -3.78
CA TYR A 330 -10.95 3.85 -2.73
C TYR A 330 -9.67 3.23 -3.31
N TRP A 331 -8.57 3.40 -2.60
CA TRP A 331 -7.27 2.83 -2.97
C TRP A 331 -7.15 1.39 -2.47
N ALA A 332 -6.73 0.50 -3.36
CA ALA A 332 -6.41 -0.91 -3.14
C ALA A 332 -4.93 -1.13 -3.51
N PRO A 333 -3.99 -0.68 -2.66
CA PRO A 333 -2.57 -0.58 -3.01
C PRO A 333 -1.79 -1.88 -2.80
N ALA A 334 -2.42 -3.00 -2.45
CA ALA A 334 -1.71 -4.28 -2.29
C ALA A 334 -1.32 -4.88 -3.66
N ASP A 335 -0.34 -5.78 -3.64
CA ASP A 335 0.19 -6.50 -4.81
C ASP A 335 -0.92 -7.04 -5.74
N ARG A 336 -1.81 -7.89 -5.21
CA ARG A 336 -2.93 -8.47 -5.97
C ARG A 336 -4.12 -7.50 -6.12
N GLY A 337 -3.89 -6.20 -5.92
CA GLY A 337 -4.87 -5.14 -6.04
C GLY A 337 -6.18 -5.47 -5.31
N ALA A 338 -7.28 -5.44 -6.06
CA ALA A 338 -8.63 -5.67 -5.55
C ALA A 338 -9.18 -7.07 -5.86
N CYS A 339 -8.33 -8.06 -6.19
CA CYS A 339 -8.72 -9.45 -6.54
C CYS A 339 -9.72 -10.10 -5.58
N TYR A 340 -9.67 -9.73 -4.30
CA TYR A 340 -10.41 -10.40 -3.24
C TYR A 340 -11.44 -9.48 -2.58
N HIS A 341 -11.65 -8.29 -3.13
CA HIS A 341 -12.59 -7.31 -2.60
C HIS A 341 -14.03 -7.67 -2.99
N LYS A 342 -14.80 -8.19 -2.04
CA LYS A 342 -16.16 -8.72 -2.24
C LYS A 342 -17.25 -7.85 -1.61
N GLY A 343 -18.51 -8.21 -1.84
CA GLY A 343 -19.67 -7.59 -1.18
C GLY A 343 -19.90 -6.15 -1.62
N LEU A 344 -20.05 -5.23 -0.66
CA LEU A 344 -20.28 -3.81 -0.95
C LEU A 344 -19.14 -3.18 -1.79
N ALA A 345 -17.94 -3.75 -1.72
CA ALA A 345 -16.77 -3.26 -2.41
C ALA A 345 -16.75 -3.57 -3.92
N GLU A 346 -17.58 -4.51 -4.39
CA GLU A 346 -17.56 -5.00 -5.78
C GLU A 346 -17.92 -3.94 -6.80
N GLN A 347 -18.82 -3.03 -6.43
CA GLN A 347 -19.39 -2.01 -7.31
C GLN A 347 -18.60 -0.70 -7.29
N ALA A 348 -17.83 -0.46 -6.23
CA ALA A 348 -17.02 0.75 -6.11
C ALA A 348 -15.82 0.70 -7.06
N ILE A 349 -15.37 1.89 -7.47
CA ILE A 349 -14.19 2.08 -8.30
C ILE A 349 -12.96 1.76 -7.45
N LYS A 350 -12.20 0.74 -7.87
CA LYS A 350 -10.93 0.38 -7.22
C LYS A 350 -9.79 1.13 -7.91
N VAL A 351 -8.98 1.84 -7.13
CA VAL A 351 -7.72 2.43 -7.60
C VAL A 351 -6.58 1.53 -7.15
N SER A 352 -5.92 0.85 -8.08
CA SER A 352 -4.81 -0.08 -7.78
C SER A 352 -3.61 0.23 -8.66
N HIS A 353 -2.44 -0.31 -8.31
CA HIS A 353 -1.24 -0.22 -9.16
C HIS A 353 -1.02 -1.50 -10.00
N PHE A 354 -1.87 -2.53 -9.81
CA PHE A 354 -1.81 -3.78 -10.55
C PHE A 354 -3.14 -4.08 -11.23
N GLY A 355 -3.22 -3.82 -12.54
CA GLY A 355 -4.43 -3.92 -13.35
C GLY A 355 -4.71 -5.31 -13.93
N LEU A 356 -4.56 -6.38 -13.14
CA LEU A 356 -4.79 -7.75 -13.63
C LEU A 356 -6.26 -7.97 -13.99
N HIS A 357 -6.56 -8.12 -15.27
CA HIS A 357 -7.89 -8.40 -15.79
C HIS A 357 -8.05 -9.89 -16.03
N ALA A 358 -8.94 -10.55 -15.30
CA ALA A 358 -9.17 -11.97 -15.52
C ALA A 358 -10.17 -12.19 -16.67
N THR A 359 -9.83 -13.09 -17.57
CA THR A 359 -10.75 -13.61 -18.59
C THR A 359 -10.90 -15.11 -18.40
N ASN A 360 -12.12 -15.61 -18.56
CA ASN A 360 -12.46 -17.03 -18.49
C ASN A 360 -11.50 -17.85 -19.39
N ASN A 361 -10.84 -18.86 -18.80
CA ASN A 361 -10.26 -20.03 -19.45
C ASN A 361 -8.86 -20.02 -20.08
N SER A 362 -7.96 -19.06 -19.86
CA SER A 362 -6.58 -19.27 -20.29
C SER A 362 -5.60 -18.36 -19.58
N ILE A 363 -4.93 -18.88 -18.56
CA ILE A 363 -3.52 -19.28 -18.62
C ILE A 363 -3.35 -20.27 -17.48
N ASP A 364 -2.47 -21.25 -17.69
CA ASP A 364 -1.99 -22.28 -16.77
C ASP A 364 -1.25 -21.65 -15.57
N LEU A 365 -1.94 -20.73 -14.89
CA LEU A 365 -1.55 -19.93 -13.75
C LEU A 365 -1.89 -20.69 -12.44
N GLY A 366 -1.87 -22.02 -12.48
CA GLY A 366 -2.15 -22.90 -11.35
C GLY A 366 -3.57 -22.77 -10.78
N ASP A 367 -4.01 -23.80 -10.07
CA ASP A 367 -5.34 -23.92 -9.45
C ASP A 367 -5.73 -22.80 -8.46
N LEU A 368 -4.85 -21.83 -8.20
CA LEU A 368 -5.11 -20.68 -7.35
C LEU A 368 -5.98 -19.59 -8.01
N TYR A 369 -6.08 -19.56 -9.34
CA TYR A 369 -6.89 -18.60 -10.09
C TYR A 369 -8.04 -19.24 -10.87
N SER A 370 -8.14 -20.58 -10.88
CA SER A 370 -9.11 -21.34 -11.70
C SER A 370 -10.49 -21.53 -11.06
N HIS A 371 -10.63 -21.31 -9.75
CA HIS A 371 -11.88 -21.59 -9.06
C HIS A 371 -12.80 -20.36 -8.98
N ASN A 372 -13.71 -20.16 -9.95
CA ASN A 372 -14.96 -19.38 -9.84
C ASN A 372 -14.92 -17.96 -9.22
N GLN A 373 -13.73 -17.37 -8.98
CA GLN A 373 -13.56 -16.12 -8.22
C GLN A 373 -13.17 -14.93 -9.09
N MET A 374 -12.89 -15.18 -10.37
CA MET A 374 -12.50 -14.19 -11.36
C MET A 374 -13.64 -13.95 -12.34
N SER A 375 -14.75 -13.39 -11.84
CA SER A 375 -15.81 -12.89 -12.73
C SER A 375 -15.25 -11.75 -13.61
N PRO A 376 -15.51 -11.72 -14.92
CA PRO A 376 -15.18 -10.56 -15.76
C PRO A 376 -15.77 -9.25 -15.22
N ASP A 377 -16.91 -9.32 -14.52
CA ASP A 377 -17.62 -8.18 -13.93
C ASP A 377 -17.04 -7.75 -12.57
N HIS A 378 -16.51 -8.70 -11.79
CA HIS A 378 -16.08 -8.48 -10.40
C HIS A 378 -14.63 -8.86 -10.08
N GLY A 379 -13.84 -9.22 -11.09
CA GLY A 379 -12.44 -9.64 -10.96
C GLY A 379 -11.51 -8.56 -10.40
N CYS A 380 -10.23 -8.89 -10.33
CA CYS A 380 -9.19 -8.04 -9.73
C CYS A 380 -9.15 -6.61 -10.29
N TYR A 381 -9.47 -6.46 -11.57
CA TYR A 381 -9.56 -5.20 -12.25
C TYR A 381 -10.61 -5.28 -13.37
N HIS A 382 -11.48 -4.28 -13.44
CA HIS A 382 -12.43 -4.09 -14.53
C HIS A 382 -12.12 -2.80 -15.30
N PRO A 383 -11.72 -2.87 -16.59
CA PRO A 383 -11.25 -1.70 -17.36
C PRO A 383 -12.21 -0.51 -17.42
N LEU A 384 -13.52 -0.77 -17.48
CA LEU A 384 -14.54 0.29 -17.54
C LEU A 384 -14.91 0.89 -16.16
N ARG A 385 -14.51 0.24 -15.05
CA ARG A 385 -14.87 0.63 -13.67
C ARG A 385 -13.67 1.13 -12.88
N ASP A 386 -12.54 0.43 -12.95
CA ASP A 386 -11.40 0.59 -12.04
C ASP A 386 -10.28 1.41 -12.70
N VAL A 387 -9.37 1.98 -11.89
CA VAL A 387 -8.25 2.79 -12.35
C VAL A 387 -6.94 2.12 -11.96
N VAL A 388 -6.02 1.99 -12.93
CA VAL A 388 -4.63 1.63 -12.64
C VAL A 388 -3.83 2.91 -12.47
N ALA A 389 -3.39 3.21 -11.25
CA ALA A 389 -2.53 4.34 -10.94
C ALA A 389 -1.06 3.91 -10.87
N PRO A 390 -0.09 4.78 -11.20
CA PRO A 390 1.31 4.41 -11.09
C PRO A 390 1.68 4.15 -9.62
N PRO A 391 2.51 3.12 -9.33
CA PRO A 391 3.05 2.95 -7.98
C PRO A 391 3.97 4.14 -7.63
N PHE A 392 4.26 4.33 -6.35
CA PHE A 392 5.26 5.33 -5.95
C PHE A 392 6.66 4.72 -6.06
N GLU A 393 7.52 5.30 -6.88
CA GLU A 393 8.89 4.83 -7.04
C GLU A 393 9.85 5.84 -6.43
N LYS A 394 10.54 5.45 -5.36
CA LYS A 394 11.50 6.29 -4.65
C LYS A 394 12.56 6.88 -5.57
N LEU A 395 13.06 6.04 -6.47
CA LEU A 395 14.18 6.40 -7.34
C LEU A 395 13.71 7.26 -8.53
N ALA A 396 12.40 7.44 -8.70
CA ALA A 396 11.84 8.23 -9.80
C ALA A 396 12.45 9.62 -9.86
N ALA A 397 12.56 10.30 -8.72
CA ALA A 397 13.06 11.68 -8.68
C ALA A 397 14.49 11.81 -9.24
N SER A 398 15.41 10.98 -8.73
CA SER A 398 16.82 11.02 -9.16
C SER A 398 16.99 10.61 -10.63
N TRP A 399 16.36 9.49 -11.01
CA TRP A 399 16.54 8.91 -12.34
C TRP A 399 15.89 9.78 -13.41
N LEU A 400 14.66 10.24 -13.16
CA LEU A 400 13.89 11.07 -14.08
C LEU A 400 14.54 12.43 -14.28
N ASN A 401 15.04 13.07 -13.21
CA ASN A 401 15.74 14.35 -13.34
C ASN A 401 16.95 14.23 -14.29
N THR A 402 17.73 13.15 -14.17
CA THR A 402 18.84 12.87 -15.10
C THR A 402 18.34 12.68 -16.53
N THR A 403 17.30 11.87 -16.70
CA THR A 403 16.71 11.57 -18.02
C THR A 403 16.17 12.84 -18.70
N LEU A 404 15.45 13.70 -17.97
CA LEU A 404 14.94 14.97 -18.50
C LEU A 404 16.07 15.93 -18.87
N ARG A 405 17.12 16.02 -18.04
CA ARG A 405 18.29 16.89 -18.29
C ARG A 405 19.07 16.47 -19.53
N LEU A 406 19.21 15.16 -19.76
CA LEU A 406 19.92 14.65 -20.94
C LEU A 406 19.17 14.94 -22.25
N GLY A 407 17.84 15.07 -22.20
CA GLY A 407 17.00 15.25 -23.39
C GLY A 407 17.12 14.08 -24.37
N LEU A 408 16.66 14.28 -25.61
CA LEU A 408 16.62 13.20 -26.59
C LEU A 408 18.01 12.65 -26.94
N ASP A 409 18.89 13.49 -27.45
CA ASP A 409 20.20 13.05 -27.95
C ASP A 409 21.13 12.57 -26.83
N GLY A 410 21.03 13.17 -25.63
CA GLY A 410 21.82 12.73 -24.47
C GLY A 410 21.44 11.34 -23.99
N ASN A 411 20.14 11.00 -23.96
CA ASN A 411 19.70 9.64 -23.58
C ASN A 411 20.07 8.60 -24.65
N ILE A 412 20.04 8.95 -25.94
CA ILE A 412 20.39 8.04 -27.03
C ILE A 412 21.91 7.77 -27.05
N LYS A 413 22.74 8.80 -26.88
CA LYS A 413 24.20 8.67 -26.92
C LYS A 413 24.77 7.74 -25.86
N GLY A 414 24.09 7.59 -24.72
CA GLY A 414 24.51 6.72 -23.62
C GLY A 414 24.18 5.24 -23.79
N LYS A 415 23.54 4.82 -24.90
CA LYS A 415 23.10 3.43 -25.08
C LYS A 415 24.21 2.57 -25.69
N ASN A 416 24.62 1.51 -24.99
CA ASN A 416 25.65 0.55 -25.41
C ASN A 416 25.13 -0.89 -25.55
N ALA A 417 23.95 -1.19 -24.99
CA ALA A 417 23.33 -2.51 -25.01
C ALA A 417 21.93 -2.41 -25.65
N THR A 418 21.50 -3.48 -26.31
CA THR A 418 20.16 -3.54 -26.91
C THR A 418 19.10 -3.76 -25.85
N PHE A 419 19.31 -4.73 -24.95
CA PHE A 419 18.27 -5.16 -24.01
C PHE A 419 18.85 -5.49 -22.63
N TYR A 420 18.09 -5.18 -21.56
CA TYR A 420 18.49 -5.54 -20.21
C TYR A 420 17.34 -5.89 -19.26
N PHE A 421 17.60 -6.86 -18.39
CA PHE A 421 16.80 -7.13 -17.20
C PHE A 421 17.65 -7.65 -16.04
N SER A 422 17.31 -7.27 -14.82
CA SER A 422 17.78 -7.98 -13.63
C SER A 422 16.73 -8.09 -12.54
N GLY A 423 16.54 -9.28 -11.98
CA GLY A 423 15.57 -9.48 -10.91
C GLY A 423 15.41 -10.93 -10.50
N ASN A 424 14.52 -11.17 -9.53
CA ASN A 424 14.20 -12.53 -9.09
C ASN A 424 13.40 -13.25 -10.19
N VAL A 425 13.86 -14.43 -10.58
CA VAL A 425 13.18 -15.30 -11.56
C VAL A 425 12.18 -16.22 -10.87
N GLN A 426 12.42 -16.59 -9.61
CA GLN A 426 11.65 -17.56 -8.83
C GLN A 426 11.59 -18.98 -9.41
N GLY A 427 12.61 -19.39 -10.19
CA GLY A 427 12.77 -20.78 -10.64
C GLY A 427 11.47 -21.39 -11.20
N ILE A 428 10.94 -22.39 -10.51
CA ILE A 428 9.71 -23.13 -10.89
C ILE A 428 8.39 -22.35 -10.70
N ASN A 429 8.40 -21.21 -10.00
CA ASN A 429 7.20 -20.43 -9.74
C ASN A 429 6.84 -19.54 -10.94
N LEU A 430 6.28 -20.16 -11.98
CA LEU A 430 5.87 -19.48 -13.22
C LEU A 430 4.88 -18.35 -12.94
N MET A 431 4.06 -18.52 -11.92
CA MET A 431 3.05 -17.55 -11.47
C MET A 431 3.56 -16.15 -11.24
N TYR A 432 4.77 -16.04 -10.71
CA TYR A 432 5.32 -14.78 -10.30
C TYR A 432 5.38 -13.76 -11.44
N SER A 433 5.68 -14.22 -12.66
CA SER A 433 5.83 -13.37 -13.85
C SER A 433 5.13 -13.91 -15.10
N GLY A 434 4.22 -14.88 -14.94
CA GLY A 434 3.54 -15.55 -16.05
C GLY A 434 4.47 -16.34 -16.94
N GLY A 435 5.51 -16.94 -16.37
CA GLY A 435 6.56 -17.66 -17.10
C GLY A 435 7.52 -16.75 -17.88
N THR A 436 7.27 -15.44 -17.97
CA THR A 436 8.08 -14.49 -18.74
C THR A 436 9.56 -14.52 -18.36
N ARG A 437 9.86 -14.39 -17.06
CA ARG A 437 11.26 -14.31 -16.59
C ARG A 437 11.99 -15.63 -16.78
N GLN A 438 11.31 -16.75 -16.58
CA GLN A 438 11.87 -18.10 -16.79
C GLN A 438 12.20 -18.35 -18.25
N LYS A 439 11.22 -18.10 -19.15
CA LYS A 439 11.36 -18.30 -20.59
C LYS A 439 12.50 -17.43 -21.13
N LEU A 440 12.52 -16.17 -20.74
CA LEU A 440 13.57 -15.24 -21.19
C LEU A 440 14.96 -15.60 -20.62
N GLN A 441 15.06 -16.06 -19.37
CA GLN A 441 16.33 -16.51 -18.81
C GLN A 441 16.92 -17.68 -19.61
N ALA A 442 16.08 -18.65 -20.01
CA ALA A 442 16.50 -19.78 -20.82
C ALA A 442 16.96 -19.33 -22.22
N LEU A 443 16.19 -18.47 -22.87
CA LEU A 443 16.49 -17.94 -24.20
C LEU A 443 17.80 -17.13 -24.21
N ILE A 444 18.00 -16.21 -23.26
CA ILE A 444 19.22 -15.39 -23.22
C ILE A 444 20.47 -16.26 -22.96
N LYS A 445 20.38 -17.28 -22.11
CA LYS A 445 21.47 -18.25 -21.92
C LYS A 445 21.79 -19.02 -23.21
N GLN A 446 20.78 -19.32 -24.03
CA GLN A 446 20.96 -20.01 -25.31
C GLN A 446 21.57 -19.10 -26.38
N TRP A 447 21.19 -17.82 -26.38
CA TRP A 447 21.65 -16.84 -27.35
C TRP A 447 23.12 -16.44 -27.16
N ASP A 448 23.60 -16.44 -25.91
CA ASP A 448 24.95 -16.00 -25.51
C ASP A 448 25.34 -14.66 -26.18
N ASP A 449 24.40 -13.73 -26.19
CA ASP A 449 24.49 -12.48 -26.94
C ASP A 449 24.84 -11.32 -25.99
N PRO A 450 26.01 -10.67 -26.14
CA PRO A 450 26.46 -9.64 -25.21
C PRO A 450 25.59 -8.37 -25.23
N GLU A 451 24.77 -8.16 -26.27
CA GLU A 451 23.83 -7.04 -26.33
C GLU A 451 22.54 -7.26 -25.50
N PHE A 452 22.32 -8.50 -25.01
CA PHE A 452 21.12 -8.92 -24.28
C PHE A 452 21.49 -9.36 -22.86
N GLY A 453 21.48 -8.40 -21.93
CA GLY A 453 21.84 -8.66 -20.53
C GLY A 453 20.69 -9.22 -19.71
N PHE A 454 20.96 -10.31 -18.97
CA PHE A 454 20.04 -10.86 -17.96
C PHE A 454 20.79 -11.25 -16.69
N VAL A 455 20.40 -10.66 -15.55
CA VAL A 455 21.01 -10.97 -14.24
C VAL A 455 19.94 -11.44 -13.25
N GLU A 456 20.10 -12.65 -12.73
CA GLU A 456 19.24 -13.14 -11.65
C GLU A 456 19.68 -12.53 -10.30
N GLY A 457 18.72 -11.96 -9.57
CA GLY A 457 18.96 -11.40 -8.24
C GLY A 457 19.11 -9.88 -8.19
N ARG A 458 19.72 -9.38 -7.11
CA ARG A 458 19.94 -7.95 -6.86
C ARG A 458 21.38 -7.58 -7.25
N LEU A 459 21.52 -6.42 -7.87
CA LEU A 459 22.82 -5.80 -8.09
C LEU A 459 23.18 -4.84 -6.95
N GLN A 460 24.46 -4.46 -6.89
CA GLN A 460 24.92 -3.38 -6.04
C GLN A 460 24.21 -2.06 -6.40
N GLU A 461 24.06 -1.18 -5.42
CA GLU A 461 23.45 0.14 -5.59
C GLU A 461 24.20 0.96 -6.65
N GLY A 462 23.47 1.70 -7.50
CA GLY A 462 24.03 2.43 -8.64
C GLY A 462 24.29 1.57 -9.89
N ALA A 463 24.82 0.36 -9.75
CA ALA A 463 25.05 -0.54 -10.89
C ALA A 463 23.75 -0.94 -11.59
N TYR A 464 22.66 -1.09 -10.83
CA TYR A 464 21.34 -1.40 -11.38
C TYR A 464 20.80 -0.29 -12.29
N GLU A 465 20.86 0.98 -11.84
CA GLU A 465 20.44 2.14 -12.65
C GLU A 465 21.26 2.21 -13.94
N GLN A 466 22.59 2.15 -13.78
CA GLN A 466 23.52 2.32 -14.89
C GLN A 466 23.24 1.32 -16.01
N ARG A 467 23.03 0.04 -15.67
CA ARG A 467 22.73 -1.00 -16.68
C ARG A 467 21.43 -0.75 -17.44
N ILE A 468 20.37 -0.29 -16.75
CA ILE A 468 19.11 0.08 -17.43
C ILE A 468 19.34 1.29 -18.33
N ARG A 469 20.02 2.33 -17.82
CA ARG A 469 20.29 3.57 -18.56
C ARG A 469 21.17 3.34 -19.78
N GLU A 470 22.08 2.39 -19.73
CA GLU A 470 22.95 2.01 -20.86
C GLU A 470 22.23 1.12 -21.90
N SER A 471 21.04 0.63 -21.59
CA SER A 471 20.28 -0.26 -22.48
C SER A 471 19.20 0.49 -23.26
N ARG A 472 19.08 0.22 -24.56
CA ARG A 472 18.03 0.80 -25.42
C ARG A 472 16.65 0.38 -24.94
N PHE A 473 16.50 -0.90 -24.64
CA PHE A 473 15.28 -1.54 -24.18
C PHE A 473 15.48 -2.20 -22.82
N CYS A 474 14.45 -2.21 -21.99
CA CYS A 474 14.47 -2.92 -20.71
C CYS A 474 13.16 -3.65 -20.47
N LEU A 475 13.23 -4.83 -19.86
CA LEU A 475 12.04 -5.63 -19.62
C LEU A 475 11.19 -5.06 -18.48
N ALA A 476 9.89 -4.92 -18.73
CA ALA A 476 8.88 -4.64 -17.73
C ALA A 476 7.94 -5.85 -17.57
N PRO A 477 8.36 -6.95 -16.89
CA PRO A 477 7.48 -8.07 -16.60
C PRO A 477 6.69 -7.80 -15.31
N TYR A 478 5.57 -8.50 -15.11
CA TYR A 478 4.90 -8.45 -13.81
C TYR A 478 5.65 -9.30 -12.76
N GLY A 479 5.22 -9.16 -11.50
CA GLY A 479 5.86 -9.73 -10.32
C GLY A 479 4.87 -9.98 -9.19
N HIS A 480 3.75 -10.65 -9.47
CA HIS A 480 2.62 -10.84 -8.53
C HIS A 480 1.97 -9.55 -7.98
N GLY A 481 2.20 -8.41 -8.62
CA GLY A 481 1.73 -7.11 -8.13
C GLY A 481 2.83 -6.07 -8.03
N TYR A 482 4.08 -6.52 -7.92
CA TYR A 482 5.23 -5.64 -7.76
C TYR A 482 5.57 -4.86 -9.04
N GLY A 483 4.84 -3.76 -9.26
CA GLY A 483 4.73 -3.04 -10.53
C GLY A 483 5.78 -1.96 -10.83
N MET A 484 6.92 -1.92 -10.14
CA MET A 484 7.89 -0.82 -10.28
C MET A 484 8.67 -0.81 -11.61
N ARG A 485 8.76 -1.96 -12.30
CA ARG A 485 9.68 -2.13 -13.45
C ARG A 485 9.37 -1.24 -14.63
N LEU A 486 8.09 -1.00 -14.91
CA LEU A 486 7.68 -0.08 -15.95
C LEU A 486 8.18 1.34 -15.65
N GLY A 487 7.94 1.84 -14.43
CA GLY A 487 8.40 3.16 -14.01
C GLY A 487 9.91 3.27 -14.05
N GLN A 488 10.64 2.27 -13.52
CA GLN A 488 12.10 2.24 -13.53
C GLN A 488 12.70 2.31 -14.94
N CYS A 489 12.15 1.58 -15.90
CA CYS A 489 12.51 1.67 -17.31
C CYS A 489 12.40 3.10 -17.84
N ILE A 490 11.21 3.69 -17.66
CA ILE A 490 10.88 5.03 -18.13
C ILE A 490 11.76 6.09 -17.46
N PHE A 491 11.91 6.04 -16.13
CA PHE A 491 12.71 7.02 -15.39
C PHE A 491 14.21 6.92 -15.70
N ALA A 492 14.73 5.75 -16.04
CA ALA A 492 16.11 5.57 -16.50
C ALA A 492 16.33 5.94 -17.98
N GLY A 493 15.27 6.32 -18.72
CA GLY A 493 15.36 6.66 -20.14
C GLY A 493 15.61 5.44 -21.03
N SER A 494 15.10 4.27 -20.65
CA SER A 494 15.17 3.02 -21.46
C SER A 494 13.75 2.64 -21.89
N ILE A 495 13.57 2.29 -23.16
CA ILE A 495 12.24 2.00 -23.71
C ILE A 495 11.72 0.70 -23.09
N PRO A 496 10.60 0.72 -22.34
CA PRO A 496 10.07 -0.48 -21.72
C PRO A 496 9.54 -1.47 -22.76
N VAL A 497 9.98 -2.72 -22.64
CA VAL A 497 9.41 -3.89 -23.30
C VAL A 497 8.46 -4.56 -22.31
N ILE A 498 7.18 -4.32 -22.48
CA ILE A 498 6.10 -4.74 -21.59
C ILE A 498 5.70 -6.15 -21.99
N VAL A 499 5.97 -7.11 -21.12
CA VAL A 499 5.54 -8.51 -21.26
C VAL A 499 4.70 -8.86 -20.04
N GLN A 500 3.45 -8.41 -20.10
CA GLN A 500 2.47 -8.56 -19.02
C GLN A 500 1.10 -8.86 -19.61
N GLU A 501 0.89 -10.11 -19.97
CA GLU A 501 -0.40 -10.58 -20.46
C GLU A 501 -1.49 -10.33 -19.42
N HIS A 502 -2.64 -9.84 -19.88
CA HIS A 502 -3.81 -9.53 -19.07
C HIS A 502 -3.62 -8.46 -17.98
N VAL A 503 -2.49 -7.75 -17.94
CA VAL A 503 -2.26 -6.65 -16.99
C VAL A 503 -2.40 -5.31 -17.70
N PHE A 504 -3.41 -4.54 -17.32
CA PHE A 504 -3.54 -3.14 -17.69
C PHE A 504 -2.46 -2.31 -16.99
N GLN A 505 -1.78 -1.48 -17.76
CA GLN A 505 -0.70 -0.64 -17.28
C GLN A 505 -1.24 0.64 -16.64
N PRO A 506 -0.46 1.30 -15.76
CA PRO A 506 -0.84 2.56 -15.16
C PRO A 506 -1.32 3.59 -16.18
N LEU A 507 -2.55 4.06 -16.02
CA LEU A 507 -3.14 5.12 -16.84
C LEU A 507 -3.18 4.80 -18.34
N GLU A 508 -3.16 3.51 -18.71
CA GLU A 508 -3.17 3.03 -20.11
C GLU A 508 -4.40 3.51 -20.90
N ASP A 509 -5.51 3.80 -20.23
CA ASP A 509 -6.69 4.35 -20.88
C ASP A 509 -6.52 5.84 -21.29
N VAL A 510 -5.57 6.57 -20.69
CA VAL A 510 -5.33 7.99 -20.98
C VAL A 510 -3.94 8.29 -21.54
N LEU A 511 -3.01 7.33 -21.48
CA LEU A 511 -1.65 7.43 -22.02
C LEU A 511 -1.48 6.56 -23.27
N PRO A 512 -0.85 7.07 -24.35
CA PRO A 512 -0.60 6.29 -25.56
C PRO A 512 0.65 5.43 -25.41
N TYR A 513 0.51 4.25 -24.81
CA TYR A 513 1.65 3.36 -24.51
C TYR A 513 2.46 2.98 -25.75
N GLU A 514 1.84 2.86 -26.91
CA GLU A 514 2.49 2.56 -28.19
C GLU A 514 3.46 3.68 -28.62
N ALA A 515 3.31 4.90 -28.11
CA ALA A 515 4.19 6.01 -28.42
C ALA A 515 5.52 5.97 -27.65
N PHE A 516 5.65 5.15 -26.60
CA PHE A 516 6.82 5.14 -25.72
C PHE A 516 7.22 3.77 -25.17
N SER A 517 6.57 2.70 -25.61
CA SER A 517 6.82 1.34 -25.15
C SER A 517 6.61 0.33 -26.27
N ILE A 518 7.10 -0.89 -26.05
CA ILE A 518 6.86 -2.03 -26.92
C ILE A 518 6.11 -3.07 -26.09
N ARG A 519 4.94 -3.48 -26.54
CA ARG A 519 4.17 -4.54 -25.86
C ARG A 519 4.31 -5.85 -26.61
N LEU A 520 4.71 -6.89 -25.89
CA LEU A 520 4.90 -8.25 -26.41
C LEU A 520 4.22 -9.27 -25.50
N THR A 521 4.02 -10.46 -26.03
CA THR A 521 3.52 -11.64 -25.31
C THR A 521 4.65 -12.63 -25.05
N ASN A 522 4.38 -13.67 -24.25
CA ASN A 522 5.32 -14.77 -24.08
C ASN A 522 5.66 -15.46 -25.41
N ASP A 523 4.74 -15.48 -26.37
CA ASP A 523 4.92 -16.13 -27.67
C ASP A 523 5.87 -15.37 -28.59
N ASP A 524 6.04 -14.07 -28.35
CA ASP A 524 6.99 -13.22 -29.09
C ASP A 524 8.43 -13.37 -28.58
N LEU A 525 8.65 -13.84 -27.35
CA LEU A 525 9.97 -13.91 -26.72
C LEU A 525 11.03 -14.67 -27.52
N PRO A 526 10.73 -15.79 -28.21
CA PRO A 526 11.71 -16.46 -29.07
C PRO A 526 12.25 -15.58 -30.21
N GLN A 527 11.47 -14.58 -30.66
CA GLN A 527 11.82 -13.64 -31.73
C GLN A 527 12.25 -12.26 -31.18
N LEU A 528 12.46 -12.14 -29.87
CA LEU A 528 12.74 -10.85 -29.23
C LEU A 528 13.96 -10.15 -29.84
N ARG A 529 15.01 -10.89 -30.19
CA ARG A 529 16.22 -10.30 -30.76
C ARG A 529 15.94 -9.66 -32.12
N GLU A 530 15.22 -10.37 -32.96
CA GLU A 530 14.83 -9.96 -34.30
C GLU A 530 13.88 -8.76 -34.25
N ILE A 531 12.91 -8.78 -33.33
CA ILE A 531 11.97 -7.68 -33.10
C ILE A 531 12.73 -6.42 -32.68
N LEU A 532 13.58 -6.49 -31.65
CA LEU A 532 14.27 -5.32 -31.12
C LEU A 532 15.34 -4.77 -32.07
N ARG A 533 16.06 -5.64 -32.79
CA ARG A 533 17.03 -5.23 -33.83
C ARG A 533 16.34 -4.68 -35.09
N GLY A 534 15.10 -5.07 -35.35
CA GLY A 534 14.30 -4.58 -36.48
C GLY A 534 13.80 -3.15 -36.30
N ILE A 535 13.89 -2.58 -35.09
CA ILE A 535 13.49 -1.20 -34.82
C ILE A 535 14.54 -0.24 -35.38
N THR A 536 14.14 0.57 -36.34
CA THR A 536 15.01 1.57 -36.96
C THR A 536 15.37 2.69 -35.97
N GLU A 537 16.48 3.39 -36.21
CA GLU A 537 16.88 4.56 -35.41
C GLU A 537 15.81 5.67 -35.40
N ALA A 538 15.06 5.83 -36.50
CA ALA A 538 13.95 6.77 -36.58
C ALA A 538 12.82 6.39 -35.62
N GLN A 539 12.36 5.13 -35.66
CA GLN A 539 11.34 4.61 -34.75
C GLN A 539 11.80 4.69 -33.28
N TYR A 540 13.07 4.36 -33.00
CA TYR A 540 13.61 4.47 -31.65
C TYR A 540 13.64 5.92 -31.13
N ARG A 541 13.98 6.89 -31.99
CA ARG A 541 13.91 8.33 -31.67
C ARG A 541 12.48 8.78 -31.37
N GLU A 542 11.49 8.29 -32.12
CA GLU A 542 10.07 8.56 -31.86
C GLU A 542 9.65 8.01 -30.50
N LEU A 543 9.99 6.74 -30.21
CA LEU A 543 9.73 6.11 -28.91
C LEU A 543 10.37 6.89 -27.75
N MET A 544 11.62 7.32 -27.90
CA MET A 544 12.32 8.11 -26.89
C MET A 544 11.70 9.50 -26.69
N THR A 545 11.22 10.11 -27.78
CA THR A 545 10.49 11.38 -27.72
C THR A 545 9.18 11.23 -26.96
N GLY A 546 8.44 10.13 -27.23
CA GLY A 546 7.24 9.78 -26.47
C GLY A 546 7.55 9.53 -25.00
N LEU A 547 8.62 8.78 -24.69
CA LEU A 547 9.05 8.49 -23.32
C LEU A 547 9.30 9.78 -22.55
N LEU A 548 10.08 10.70 -23.11
CA LEU A 548 10.35 11.99 -22.47
C LEU A 548 9.07 12.79 -22.24
N ARG A 549 8.15 12.81 -23.23
CA ARG A 549 6.88 13.52 -23.15
C ARG A 549 5.94 12.99 -22.06
N TYR A 550 5.87 11.67 -21.89
CA TYR A 550 4.89 11.03 -21.00
C TYR A 550 5.46 10.56 -19.65
N SER A 551 6.79 10.58 -19.47
CA SER A 551 7.46 10.16 -18.23
C SER A 551 6.91 10.83 -16.95
N LEU A 552 6.61 12.14 -17.02
CA LEU A 552 6.06 12.89 -15.88
C LEU A 552 4.65 12.44 -15.50
N ALA A 553 3.88 11.83 -16.41
CA ALA A 553 2.54 11.31 -16.11
C ALA A 553 2.56 10.11 -15.16
N LEU A 554 3.72 9.45 -15.01
CA LEU A 554 3.90 8.32 -14.11
C LEU A 554 4.65 8.69 -12.82
N SER A 555 5.07 9.96 -12.69
CA SER A 555 5.74 10.46 -11.49
C SER A 555 4.77 11.17 -10.55
N TRP A 556 4.82 10.82 -9.27
CA TRP A 556 4.11 11.51 -8.19
C TRP A 556 4.88 12.72 -7.64
N ASP A 557 6.15 12.89 -8.02
CA ASP A 557 7.00 13.96 -7.51
C ASP A 557 6.68 15.30 -8.19
N THR A 558 5.98 16.17 -7.45
CA THR A 558 5.59 17.49 -7.92
C THR A 558 6.77 18.45 -8.07
N SER A 559 7.90 18.23 -7.38
CA SER A 559 9.08 19.10 -7.46
C SER A 559 9.75 19.05 -8.83
N LEU A 560 9.58 17.93 -9.55
CA LEU A 560 10.03 17.74 -10.93
C LEU A 560 8.92 17.95 -11.97
N GLY A 561 7.73 18.41 -11.53
CA GLY A 561 6.56 18.57 -12.40
C GLY A 561 5.83 17.26 -12.71
N GLY A 562 5.92 16.25 -11.84
CA GLY A 562 5.14 15.02 -11.94
C GLY A 562 3.64 15.30 -11.97
N THR A 563 2.92 14.61 -12.87
CA THR A 563 1.49 14.83 -13.16
C THR A 563 0.65 13.58 -12.93
N ALA A 564 1.17 12.56 -12.23
CA ALA A 564 0.43 11.32 -11.94
C ALA A 564 -0.92 11.58 -11.25
N PHE A 565 -1.00 12.60 -10.39
CA PHE A 565 -2.26 13.03 -9.79
C PHE A 565 -3.29 13.47 -10.84
N ASP A 566 -2.91 14.38 -11.76
CA ASP A 566 -3.81 14.93 -12.77
C ASP A 566 -4.33 13.85 -13.74
N TYR A 567 -3.45 12.93 -14.14
CA TYR A 567 -3.86 11.80 -14.97
C TYR A 567 -4.75 10.81 -14.20
N THR A 568 -4.49 10.59 -12.91
CA THR A 568 -5.37 9.77 -12.05
C THR A 568 -6.76 10.43 -11.93
N ILE A 569 -6.84 11.75 -11.75
CA ILE A 569 -8.11 12.49 -11.76
C ILE A 569 -8.81 12.37 -13.13
N SER A 570 -8.06 12.42 -14.23
CA SER A 570 -8.60 12.24 -15.59
C SER A 570 -9.18 10.83 -15.79
N ALA A 571 -8.49 9.79 -15.33
CA ALA A 571 -8.98 8.41 -15.38
C ALA A 571 -10.24 8.22 -14.52
N LEU A 572 -10.26 8.79 -13.30
CA LEU A 572 -11.45 8.81 -12.43
C LEU A 572 -12.64 9.52 -13.10
N ARG A 573 -12.39 10.66 -13.75
CA ARG A 573 -13.42 11.38 -14.53
C ARG A 573 -13.97 10.49 -15.65
N ARG A 574 -13.12 9.73 -16.34
CA ARG A 574 -13.56 8.76 -17.36
C ARG A 574 -14.46 7.68 -16.76
N ARG A 575 -14.15 7.14 -15.57
CA ARG A 575 -15.01 6.16 -14.88
C ARG A 575 -16.38 6.74 -14.52
N TYR A 576 -16.42 7.98 -14.07
CA TYR A 576 -17.68 8.69 -13.87
C TYR A 576 -18.50 8.81 -15.16
N MET A 577 -17.86 9.12 -16.30
CA MET A 577 -18.55 9.19 -17.59
C MET A 577 -19.08 7.82 -18.04
N ASN A 578 -18.30 6.74 -17.87
CA ASN A 578 -18.74 5.37 -18.15
C ASN A 578 -19.98 4.99 -17.32
N LEU A 579 -20.00 5.37 -16.03
CA LEU A 579 -21.16 5.15 -15.17
C LEU A 579 -22.40 5.89 -15.72
N LYS A 580 -22.23 7.11 -16.23
CA LYS A 580 -23.34 7.88 -16.80
C LYS A 580 -23.87 7.27 -18.10
N SER A 581 -23.01 6.76 -18.96
CA SER A 581 -23.42 6.15 -20.22
C SER A 581 -24.17 4.82 -20.06
N LEU A 582 -24.09 4.16 -18.89
CA LEU A 582 -24.89 2.95 -18.61
C LEU A 582 -26.35 3.25 -18.23
N HIS A 583 -26.70 4.53 -18.05
CA HIS A 583 -28.03 5.00 -17.62
C HIS A 583 -28.74 5.85 -18.68
N TYR A 584 -28.13 5.99 -19.86
CA TYR A 584 -28.70 6.56 -21.08
C TYR A 584 -28.58 5.51 -22.18
#